data_AF-A0A085LXX7-F1
#
_entry.id   AF-A0A085LXX7-F1
#
_cell.length_a   1.000
_cell.length_b   1.000
_cell.length_c   1.000
_cell.angle_alpha   90.00
_cell.angle_beta   90.00
_cell.angle_gamma   90.00
#
_symmetry.space_group_name_H-M   'P 1'
#
loop_
_entity.id
_entity.type
_entity.pdbx_description
1 polymer ?
#
loop_
_entity_poly.entity_id
_entity_poly.type
_entity_poly.pdbx_seq_one_letter_code
_entity_poly.pdbx_strand_id
1 'polypeptide(L)'
;MIDATLLPYFQIRTELSVHDGSVLCGRQHIVVLEALRHGLVGVAHESHQGVERTKARLRESFWWPKMDPLVRRMLDKTAAAQQAPLQPVHYPNAAWEKIGIDIVGMFSRSSYRHRFPITSVGYYNKWPDVRFKQQASTADIICFLKETFSPEVFPMEIVSDNGFCSGELRLFLRNYGIRHTPNSLYYPQANGEVERFNRVLMDFIPAADAAPEGRGDAVERMLTEYRWTAHCVTEVSPCFLLHG
;
A
#
# COMPACT_ATOMS: atom_id res chain seq x y z
N MET A 1 -1.36 50.26 6.01
CA MET A 1 -0.81 49.11 5.26
C MET A 1 -1.87 48.03 5.24
N ILE A 2 -2.13 47.42 4.08
CA ILE A 2 -3.01 46.25 3.98
C ILE A 2 -2.21 45.05 4.48
N ASP A 3 -2.84 44.20 5.31
CA ASP A 3 -2.24 42.94 5.75
C ASP A 3 -1.81 42.10 4.54
N ALA A 4 -0.59 41.55 4.58
CA ALA A 4 -0.06 40.73 3.49
C ALA A 4 -0.94 39.51 3.17
N THR A 5 -1.68 39.00 4.15
CA THR A 5 -2.63 37.89 3.98
C THR A 5 -3.87 38.29 3.16
N LEU A 6 -4.23 39.57 3.17
CA LEU A 6 -5.39 40.11 2.45
C LEU A 6 -5.04 40.60 1.05
N LEU A 7 -3.75 40.75 0.73
CA LEU A 7 -3.28 41.24 -0.56
C LEU A 7 -3.85 40.45 -1.76
N PRO A 8 -3.93 39.10 -1.74
CA PRO A 8 -4.51 38.34 -2.87
C PRO A 8 -6.01 38.60 -3.06
N TYR A 9 -6.74 38.88 -1.98
CA TYR A 9 -8.16 39.23 -2.04
C TYR A 9 -8.37 40.65 -2.52
N PHE A 10 -7.48 41.57 -2.13
CA PHE A 10 -7.50 42.95 -2.60
C PHE A 10 -7.31 43.06 -4.12
N GLN A 11 -6.51 42.17 -4.71
CA GLN A 11 -6.30 42.11 -6.17
C GLN A 11 -7.60 41.81 -6.93
N ILE A 12 -8.46 40.95 -6.39
CA ILE A 12 -9.74 40.56 -7.00
C ILE A 12 -10.96 41.29 -6.38
N ARG A 13 -10.74 42.36 -5.62
CA ARG A 13 -11.78 43.02 -4.81
C ARG A 13 -13.04 43.42 -5.57
N THR A 14 -12.93 43.70 -6.87
CA THR A 14 -14.05 44.07 -7.75
C THR A 14 -14.92 42.87 -8.16
N GLU A 15 -14.39 41.66 -8.01
CA GLU A 15 -15.08 40.40 -8.30
C GLU A 15 -15.68 39.77 -7.04
N LEU A 16 -15.40 40.34 -5.86
CA LEU A 16 -15.89 39.85 -4.59
C LEU A 16 -17.28 40.42 -4.28
N SER A 17 -18.19 39.54 -3.85
CA SER A 17 -19.52 39.92 -3.36
C SER A 17 -19.90 39.09 -2.13
N VAL A 18 -20.88 39.55 -1.36
CA VAL A 18 -21.40 38.83 -0.20
C VAL A 18 -22.84 38.42 -0.50
N HIS A 19 -23.14 37.14 -0.31
CA HIS A 19 -24.47 36.57 -0.49
C HIS A 19 -24.73 35.53 0.60
N ASP A 20 -25.83 35.66 1.34
CA ASP A 20 -26.25 34.72 2.40
C ASP A 20 -25.13 34.31 3.37
N GLY A 21 -24.38 35.32 3.86
CA GLY A 21 -23.29 35.10 4.82
C GLY A 21 -22.02 34.46 4.23
N SER A 22 -22.00 34.19 2.93
CA SER A 22 -20.85 33.67 2.19
C SER A 22 -20.24 34.75 1.31
N VAL A 23 -18.92 34.70 1.14
CA VAL A 23 -18.20 35.55 0.18
C VAL A 23 -18.08 34.79 -1.13
N LEU A 24 -18.46 35.42 -2.23
CA LEU A 24 -18.38 34.87 -3.58
C LEU A 24 -17.30 35.59 -4.39
N CYS A 25 -16.63 34.85 -5.27
CA CYS A 25 -15.72 35.37 -6.29
C CYS A 25 -16.34 35.12 -7.67
N GLY A 26 -16.73 36.19 -8.34
CA GLY A 26 -17.51 36.12 -9.57
C GLY A 26 -18.93 35.62 -9.32
N ARG A 27 -19.51 34.88 -10.27
CA ARG A 27 -20.93 34.46 -10.23
C ARG A 27 -21.21 33.16 -9.48
N GLN A 28 -20.22 32.28 -9.31
CA GLN A 28 -20.46 30.88 -8.93
C GLN A 28 -19.46 30.31 -7.92
N HIS A 29 -18.33 30.97 -7.63
CA HIS A 29 -17.32 30.41 -6.76
C HIS A 29 -17.44 30.95 -5.33
N ILE A 30 -17.53 30.05 -4.36
CA ILE A 30 -17.52 30.40 -2.94
C ILE A 30 -16.07 30.59 -2.48
N VAL A 31 -15.79 31.71 -1.84
CA VAL A 31 -14.49 32.01 -1.24
C VAL A 31 -14.34 31.23 0.07
N VAL A 32 -13.36 30.33 0.12
CA VAL A 32 -13.20 29.39 1.23
C VAL A 32 -12.30 29.95 2.32
N LEU A 33 -12.83 29.97 3.55
CA LEU A 33 -12.09 30.28 4.77
C LEU A 33 -10.95 29.28 5.00
N GLU A 34 -9.82 29.74 5.52
CA GLU A 34 -8.61 28.93 5.67
C GLU A 34 -8.83 27.63 6.47
N ALA A 35 -9.63 27.70 7.54
CA ALA A 35 -9.98 26.55 8.37
C ALA A 35 -10.69 25.42 7.62
N LEU A 36 -11.42 25.74 6.54
CA LEU A 36 -12.24 24.77 5.79
C LEU A 36 -11.52 24.16 4.58
N ARG A 37 -10.41 24.76 4.14
CA ARG A 37 -9.71 24.34 2.91
C ARG A 37 -9.23 22.90 2.96
N HIS A 38 -8.64 22.48 4.08
CA HIS A 38 -8.10 21.12 4.22
C HIS A 38 -9.21 20.07 4.16
N GLY A 39 -10.33 20.30 4.85
CA GLY A 39 -11.48 19.39 4.82
C GLY A 39 -12.08 19.26 3.42
N LEU A 40 -12.25 20.39 2.71
CA LEU A 40 -12.77 20.40 1.34
C LEU A 40 -11.86 19.67 0.35
N VAL A 41 -10.54 19.83 0.47
CA VAL A 41 -9.58 19.07 -0.37
C VAL A 41 -9.69 17.57 -0.10
N GLY A 42 -9.86 17.16 1.16
CA GLY A 42 -10.07 15.76 1.54
C GLY A 42 -11.31 15.16 0.88
N VAL A 43 -12.47 15.82 1.03
CA VAL A 43 -13.75 15.38 0.45
C VAL A 43 -13.70 15.33 -1.09
N ALA A 44 -13.08 16.33 -1.72
CA ALA A 44 -12.91 16.36 -3.18
C ALA A 44 -11.96 15.26 -3.69
N HIS A 45 -11.01 14.82 -2.86
CA HIS A 45 -10.09 13.73 -3.19
C HIS A 45 -10.73 12.34 -3.03
N GLU A 46 -11.52 12.12 -1.97
CA GLU A 46 -12.24 10.85 -1.76
C GLU A 46 -13.17 10.50 -2.93
N SER A 47 -13.83 11.52 -3.48
CA SER A 47 -14.73 11.39 -4.63
C SER A 47 -14.00 11.30 -5.98
N HIS A 48 -12.77 11.84 -6.07
CA HIS A 48 -12.01 11.92 -7.32
C HIS A 48 -10.50 11.74 -7.10
N GLN A 49 -10.00 10.54 -7.42
CA GLN A 49 -8.58 10.22 -7.28
C GLN A 49 -7.70 10.97 -8.30
N GLY A 50 -6.63 11.60 -7.82
CA GLY A 50 -5.59 12.26 -8.62
C GLY A 50 -5.58 13.79 -8.52
N VAL A 51 -4.39 14.39 -8.43
CA VAL A 51 -4.17 15.83 -8.19
C VAL A 51 -4.95 16.72 -9.15
N GLU A 52 -4.86 16.46 -10.46
CA GLU A 52 -5.50 17.31 -11.46
C GLU A 52 -7.03 17.15 -11.48
N ARG A 53 -7.55 15.94 -11.17
CA ARG A 53 -9.00 15.71 -11.03
C ARG A 53 -9.57 16.40 -9.80
N THR A 54 -8.88 16.34 -8.66
CA THR A 54 -9.29 17.04 -7.44
C THR A 54 -9.29 18.56 -7.64
N LYS A 55 -8.30 19.13 -8.35
CA LYS A 55 -8.29 20.55 -8.71
C LYS A 55 -9.46 20.94 -9.61
N ALA A 56 -9.71 20.16 -10.67
CA ALA A 56 -10.81 20.42 -11.58
C ALA A 56 -12.14 20.50 -10.82
N ARG A 57 -12.39 19.54 -9.93
CA ARG A 57 -13.60 19.50 -9.10
C ARG A 57 -13.72 20.70 -8.16
N LEU A 58 -12.65 21.09 -7.47
CA LEU A 58 -12.67 22.23 -6.55
C LEU A 58 -12.97 23.55 -7.29
N ARG A 59 -12.44 23.72 -8.51
CA ARG A 59 -12.66 24.92 -9.32
C ARG A 59 -14.07 25.09 -9.83
N GLU A 60 -14.90 24.05 -9.83
CA GLU A 60 -16.31 24.16 -10.24
C GLU A 60 -17.15 24.99 -9.27
N SER A 61 -16.73 25.12 -8.01
CA SER A 61 -17.58 25.73 -6.97
C SER A 61 -16.82 26.56 -5.94
N PHE A 62 -15.50 26.47 -5.86
CA PHE A 62 -14.72 27.12 -4.81
C PHE A 62 -13.58 27.95 -5.36
N TRP A 63 -13.17 28.96 -4.59
CA TRP A 63 -11.99 29.76 -4.86
C TRP A 63 -11.25 30.12 -3.57
N TRP A 64 -9.93 30.09 -3.61
CA TRP A 64 -9.08 30.76 -2.63
C TRP A 64 -7.68 30.99 -3.20
N PRO A 65 -6.91 31.94 -2.64
CA PRO A 65 -5.53 32.18 -3.07
C PRO A 65 -4.66 30.94 -2.89
N LYS A 66 -3.85 30.62 -3.90
CA LYS A 66 -2.90 29.49 -3.87
C LYS A 66 -3.59 28.12 -3.65
N MET A 67 -4.80 27.92 -4.20
CA MET A 67 -5.47 26.62 -4.26
C MET A 67 -4.58 25.52 -4.82
N ASP A 68 -4.02 25.73 -6.00
CA ASP A 68 -3.17 24.75 -6.68
C ASP A 68 -1.97 24.28 -5.83
N PRO A 69 -1.16 25.20 -5.27
CA PRO A 69 -0.11 24.83 -4.31
C PRO A 69 -0.62 24.04 -3.10
N LEU A 70 -1.78 24.40 -2.52
CA LEU A 70 -2.33 23.68 -1.38
C LEU A 70 -2.77 22.26 -1.76
N VAL A 71 -3.51 22.12 -2.86
CA VAL A 71 -3.99 20.82 -3.36
C VAL A 71 -2.81 19.93 -3.74
N ARG A 72 -1.80 20.47 -4.43
CA ARG A 72 -0.54 19.76 -4.68
C ARG A 72 0.09 19.34 -3.37
N ARG A 73 0.38 20.25 -2.44
CA ARG A 73 1.01 19.88 -1.15
C ARG A 73 0.26 18.78 -0.39
N MET A 74 -1.07 18.78 -0.44
CA MET A 74 -1.89 17.79 0.27
C MET A 74 -1.95 16.42 -0.43
N LEU A 75 -1.87 16.38 -1.76
CA LEU A 75 -2.10 15.16 -2.55
C LEU A 75 -0.83 14.65 -3.26
N ASP A 76 0.21 15.47 -3.32
CA ASP A 76 1.47 15.18 -3.95
C ASP A 76 2.32 14.30 -3.04
N LYS A 77 2.21 13.00 -3.27
CA LYS A 77 3.08 11.98 -2.66
C LYS A 77 4.56 12.16 -3.05
N THR A 78 4.89 12.99 -4.04
CA THR A 78 6.27 13.30 -4.41
C THR A 78 6.87 14.43 -3.56
N ALA A 79 6.06 15.29 -2.94
CA ALA A 79 6.57 16.28 -1.98
C ALA A 79 6.93 15.66 -0.62
N ALA A 80 6.31 14.53 -0.27
CA ALA A 80 6.76 13.66 0.82
C ALA A 80 7.99 12.83 0.43
N ALA A 81 8.36 12.82 -0.85
CA ALA A 81 9.60 12.25 -1.34
C ALA A 81 10.70 13.31 -1.35
N GLN A 82 11.06 13.83 -0.18
CA GLN A 82 12.49 13.81 0.11
C GLN A 82 12.84 12.32 0.12
N GLN A 83 13.16 11.79 -1.06
CA GLN A 83 13.89 10.54 -1.13
C GLN A 83 15.15 10.83 -0.34
N ALA A 84 15.16 10.42 0.93
CA ALA A 84 16.39 10.10 1.61
C ALA A 84 17.22 9.33 0.57
N PRO A 85 18.49 9.69 0.34
CA PRO A 85 19.31 9.02 -0.66
C PRO A 85 19.06 7.53 -0.48
N LEU A 86 18.62 6.85 -1.57
CA LEU A 86 18.23 5.44 -1.55
C LEU A 86 19.35 4.71 -0.81
N GLN A 87 19.15 4.43 0.48
CA GLN A 87 20.09 3.61 1.19
C GLN A 87 19.96 2.27 0.47
N PRO A 88 21.06 1.68 -0.03
CA PRO A 88 21.01 0.35 -0.58
C PRO A 88 20.32 -0.51 0.47
N VAL A 89 19.09 -0.94 0.20
CA VAL A 89 18.43 -1.90 1.07
C VAL A 89 19.34 -3.11 0.98
N HIS A 90 19.98 -3.46 2.10
CA HIS A 90 20.90 -4.59 2.14
C HIS A 90 20.20 -5.80 1.52
N TYR A 91 20.70 -6.24 0.36
CA TYR A 91 20.17 -7.42 -0.29
C TYR A 91 20.65 -8.61 0.54
N PRO A 92 19.75 -9.52 0.93
CA PRO A 92 20.15 -10.71 1.68
C PRO A 92 21.12 -11.57 0.88
N ASN A 93 21.98 -12.30 1.57
CA ASN A 93 22.95 -13.22 0.99
C ASN A 93 22.47 -14.68 1.04
N ALA A 94 21.33 -14.95 1.68
CA ALA A 94 20.76 -16.30 1.79
C ALA A 94 19.22 -16.29 1.69
N ALA A 95 18.67 -17.43 1.24
CA ALA A 95 17.24 -17.67 1.00
C ALA A 95 16.31 -17.20 2.14
N TRP A 96 16.67 -17.54 3.38
CA TRP A 96 15.85 -17.29 4.57
C TRP A 96 16.38 -16.12 5.43
N GLU A 97 17.26 -15.28 4.91
CA GLU A 97 17.75 -14.14 5.70
C GLU A 97 16.66 -13.07 5.86
N LYS A 98 15.91 -12.80 4.80
CA LYS A 98 14.88 -11.75 4.78
C LYS A 98 13.68 -12.17 3.96
N ILE A 99 12.50 -12.08 4.55
CA ILE A 99 11.23 -12.32 3.86
C ILE A 99 10.30 -11.12 4.02
N GLY A 100 9.46 -10.89 3.01
CA GLY A 100 8.31 -9.99 3.08
C GLY A 100 7.06 -10.80 3.36
N ILE A 101 6.18 -10.31 4.22
CA ILE A 101 4.85 -10.88 4.48
C ILE A 101 3.80 -9.79 4.32
N ASP A 102 2.64 -10.17 3.79
CA ASP A 102 1.51 -9.27 3.62
C ASP A 102 0.18 -10.04 3.68
N ILE A 103 -0.88 -9.34 4.10
CA ILE A 103 -2.26 -9.84 4.05
C ILE A 103 -2.96 -9.12 2.92
N VAL A 104 -3.28 -9.88 1.88
CA VAL A 104 -4.03 -9.34 0.75
C VAL A 104 -5.49 -9.10 1.18
N GLY A 105 -6.04 -7.96 0.78
CA GLY A 105 -7.40 -7.55 1.14
C GLY A 105 -8.47 -8.58 0.77
N MET A 106 -9.62 -8.51 1.46
CA MET A 106 -10.69 -9.50 1.36
C MET A 106 -11.21 -9.69 -0.08
N PHE A 107 -11.23 -10.94 -0.56
CA PHE A 107 -11.85 -11.29 -1.84
C PHE A 107 -13.37 -11.37 -1.71
N SER A 108 -14.07 -10.37 -2.25
CA SER A 108 -15.51 -10.17 -2.14
C SER A 108 -16.39 -11.27 -2.76
N ARG A 109 -15.83 -12.13 -3.63
CA ARG A 109 -16.56 -13.22 -4.32
C ARG A 109 -16.06 -14.62 -3.97
N SER A 110 -15.37 -14.77 -2.86
CA SER A 110 -14.74 -16.03 -2.46
C SER A 110 -15.63 -16.94 -1.63
N SER A 111 -15.39 -18.26 -1.70
CA SER A 111 -15.91 -19.18 -0.69
C SER A 111 -15.40 -18.76 0.69
N TYR A 112 -16.20 -18.98 1.75
CA TYR A 112 -15.91 -18.50 3.11
C TYR A 112 -14.48 -18.83 3.61
N ARG A 113 -13.90 -19.94 3.12
CA ARG A 113 -12.56 -20.42 3.46
C ARG A 113 -11.40 -19.68 2.80
N HIS A 114 -11.63 -18.92 1.72
CA HIS A 114 -10.58 -18.30 0.92
C HIS A 114 -10.66 -16.77 0.86
N ARG A 115 -11.05 -16.15 1.98
CA ARG A 115 -11.29 -14.69 2.03
C ARG A 115 -10.02 -13.87 2.17
N PHE A 116 -9.05 -14.36 2.93
CA PHE A 116 -7.83 -13.62 3.27
C PHE A 116 -6.59 -14.43 2.86
N PRO A 117 -5.91 -14.06 1.77
CA PRO A 117 -4.60 -14.60 1.45
C PRO A 117 -3.54 -13.98 2.38
N ILE A 118 -2.82 -14.82 3.11
CA ILE A 118 -1.56 -14.44 3.74
C ILE A 118 -0.46 -14.86 2.77
N THR A 119 0.41 -13.92 2.43
CA THR A 119 1.41 -14.06 1.38
C THR A 119 2.79 -13.82 1.95
N SER A 120 3.79 -14.59 1.53
CA SER A 120 5.19 -14.34 1.82
C SER A 120 6.06 -14.47 0.58
N VAL A 121 7.14 -13.69 0.53
CA VAL A 121 8.16 -13.78 -0.52
C VAL A 121 9.55 -13.62 0.07
N GLY A 122 10.46 -14.53 -0.26
CA GLY A 122 11.88 -14.42 0.10
C GLY A 122 12.60 -13.37 -0.75
N TYR A 123 13.37 -12.48 -0.11
CA TYR A 123 14.06 -11.40 -0.83
C TYR A 123 15.20 -11.92 -1.71
N TYR A 124 15.92 -12.96 -1.26
CA TYR A 124 17.03 -13.57 -2.00
C TYR A 124 16.53 -14.48 -3.13
N ASN A 125 15.76 -15.52 -2.75
CA ASN A 125 15.34 -16.60 -3.64
C ASN A 125 14.06 -16.30 -4.43
N LYS A 126 13.35 -15.20 -4.14
CA LYS A 126 12.05 -14.87 -4.75
C LYS A 126 11.00 -15.96 -4.55
N TRP A 127 11.15 -16.81 -3.53
CA TRP A 127 10.24 -17.91 -3.28
C TRP A 127 8.90 -17.40 -2.74
N PRO A 128 7.78 -17.57 -3.46
CA PRO A 128 6.47 -17.17 -2.97
C PRO A 128 5.82 -18.28 -2.15
N ASP A 129 5.06 -17.92 -1.12
CA ASP A 129 4.08 -18.80 -0.49
C ASP A 129 2.77 -18.05 -0.24
N VAL A 130 1.65 -18.77 -0.39
CA VAL A 130 0.29 -18.21 -0.21
C VAL A 130 -0.53 -19.22 0.56
N ARG A 131 -1.17 -18.78 1.65
CA ARG A 131 -2.20 -19.57 2.31
C ARG A 131 -3.47 -18.75 2.46
N PHE A 132 -4.57 -19.39 2.10
CA PHE A 132 -5.88 -18.82 2.29
C PHE A 132 -6.40 -19.12 3.70
N LYS A 133 -6.87 -18.08 4.39
CA LYS A 133 -7.49 -18.20 5.71
C LYS A 133 -8.90 -17.58 5.70
N GLN A 134 -9.72 -18.02 6.64
CA GLN A 134 -11.09 -17.52 6.83
C GLN A 134 -11.12 -16.12 7.44
N GLN A 135 -10.09 -15.81 8.21
CA GLN A 135 -9.84 -14.56 8.92
C GLN A 135 -8.36 -14.22 8.79
N ALA A 136 -8.01 -12.98 9.11
CA ALA A 136 -6.63 -12.52 9.20
C ALA A 136 -6.25 -12.25 10.67
N SER A 137 -6.53 -13.22 11.55
CA SER A 137 -6.22 -13.08 12.98
C SER A 137 -4.72 -13.28 13.24
N THR A 138 -4.24 -12.87 14.42
CA THR A 138 -2.85 -13.17 14.83
C THR A 138 -2.57 -14.68 14.87
N ALA A 139 -3.54 -15.48 15.32
CA ALA A 139 -3.42 -16.93 15.33
C ALA A 139 -3.25 -17.51 13.91
N ASP A 140 -4.00 -16.98 12.93
CA ASP A 140 -3.89 -17.38 11.53
C ASP A 140 -2.51 -17.05 10.94
N ILE A 141 -1.95 -15.88 11.27
CA ILE A 141 -0.61 -15.45 10.87
C ILE A 141 0.46 -16.37 11.48
N ILE A 142 0.38 -16.65 12.78
CA ILE A 142 1.33 -17.56 13.45
C ILE A 142 1.23 -18.97 12.87
N CYS A 143 0.02 -19.44 12.61
CA CYS A 143 -0.20 -20.73 11.96
C CYS A 143 0.45 -20.76 10.57
N PHE A 144 0.25 -19.72 9.76
CA PHE A 144 0.90 -19.56 8.46
C PHE A 144 2.44 -19.62 8.57
N LEU A 145 3.03 -18.86 9.50
CA LEU A 145 4.48 -18.85 9.70
C LEU A 145 5.02 -20.23 10.07
N LYS A 146 4.31 -20.96 10.95
CA LYS A 146 4.68 -22.33 11.32
C LYS A 146 4.56 -23.30 10.15
N GLU A 147 3.45 -23.27 9.42
CA GLU A 147 3.22 -24.12 8.25
C GLU A 147 4.28 -23.90 7.17
N THR A 148 4.66 -22.64 6.95
CA THR A 148 5.61 -22.26 5.90
C THR A 148 7.05 -22.61 6.28
N PHE A 149 7.48 -22.32 7.51
CA PHE A 149 8.90 -22.32 7.87
C PHE A 149 9.33 -23.44 8.81
N SER A 150 8.41 -24.21 9.41
CA SER A 150 8.80 -25.37 10.22
C SER A 150 9.40 -26.53 9.42
N PRO A 151 8.98 -26.80 8.16
CA PRO A 151 9.67 -27.77 7.30
C PRO A 151 11.05 -27.30 6.84
N GLU A 152 11.26 -25.98 6.84
CA GLU A 152 12.47 -25.28 6.41
C GLU A 152 13.18 -24.70 7.65
N VAL A 153 13.78 -23.51 7.50
CA VAL A 153 14.33 -22.72 8.60
C VAL A 153 13.54 -21.42 8.73
N PHE A 154 13.26 -21.00 9.96
CA PHE A 154 12.66 -19.70 10.21
C PHE A 154 13.56 -18.56 9.73
N PRO A 155 12.97 -17.49 9.17
CA PRO A 155 13.77 -16.41 8.61
C PRO A 155 14.46 -15.59 9.70
N MET A 156 15.59 -14.95 9.36
CA MET A 156 16.26 -14.04 10.30
C MET A 156 15.50 -12.72 10.46
N GLU A 157 14.88 -12.24 9.38
CA GLU A 157 14.08 -11.01 9.36
C GLU A 157 12.76 -11.19 8.60
N ILE A 158 11.68 -10.69 9.21
CA ILE A 158 10.37 -10.53 8.56
C ILE A 158 10.07 -9.04 8.41
N VAL A 159 9.83 -8.62 7.18
CA VAL A 159 9.27 -7.31 6.86
C VAL A 159 7.78 -7.45 6.60
N SER A 160 6.96 -6.60 7.20
CA SER A 160 5.51 -6.65 7.05
C SER A 160 4.91 -5.26 7.10
N ASP A 161 3.65 -5.07 6.72
CA ASP A 161 2.96 -3.81 6.99
C ASP A 161 2.62 -3.62 8.49
N ASN A 162 1.99 -2.49 8.84
CA ASN A 162 1.62 -2.13 10.22
C ASN A 162 0.55 -3.05 10.83
N GLY A 163 -0.12 -3.92 10.04
CA GLY A 163 -1.13 -4.86 10.52
C GLY A 163 -0.57 -5.97 11.43
N PHE A 164 0.74 -6.18 11.42
CA PHE A 164 1.43 -7.28 12.12
C PHE A 164 2.04 -6.85 13.47
N CYS A 165 1.38 -5.96 14.22
CA CYS A 165 1.96 -5.38 15.43
C CYS A 165 1.46 -5.97 16.76
N SER A 166 0.68 -7.05 16.74
CA SER A 166 0.08 -7.63 17.95
C SER A 166 1.12 -8.14 18.95
N GLY A 167 0.79 -8.08 20.25
CA GLY A 167 1.68 -8.55 21.31
C GLY A 167 2.00 -10.04 21.22
N GLU A 168 1.00 -10.84 20.85
CA GLU A 168 1.15 -12.29 20.66
C GLU A 168 2.10 -12.62 19.48
N LEU A 169 1.96 -11.94 18.34
CA LEU A 169 2.88 -12.13 17.21
C LEU A 169 4.30 -11.71 17.60
N ARG A 170 4.46 -10.59 18.29
CA ARG A 170 5.77 -10.11 18.75
C ARG A 170 6.46 -11.10 19.68
N LEU A 171 5.70 -11.73 20.60
CA LEU A 171 6.21 -12.78 21.48
C LEU A 171 6.63 -14.02 20.68
N PHE A 172 5.81 -14.45 19.72
CA PHE A 172 6.15 -15.55 18.83
C PHE A 172 7.46 -15.27 18.08
N LEU A 173 7.57 -14.13 17.38
CA LEU A 173 8.77 -13.78 16.62
C LEU A 173 10.02 -13.73 17.51
N ARG A 174 9.91 -13.15 18.71
CA ARG A 174 11.01 -13.12 19.69
C ARG A 174 11.45 -14.51 20.13
N ASN A 175 10.51 -15.43 20.37
CA ASN A 175 10.82 -16.79 20.80
C ASN A 175 11.56 -17.61 19.73
N TYR A 176 11.37 -17.28 18.45
CA TYR A 176 12.09 -17.89 17.32
C TYR A 176 13.31 -17.07 16.88
N GLY A 177 13.67 -16.00 17.60
CA GLY A 177 14.82 -15.16 17.25
C GLY A 177 14.66 -14.35 15.97
N ILE A 178 13.42 -14.15 15.51
CA ILE A 178 13.10 -13.47 14.26
C ILE A 178 13.05 -11.96 14.49
N ARG A 179 13.84 -11.19 13.73
CA ARG A 179 13.76 -9.72 13.72
C ARG A 179 12.51 -9.29 12.95
N HIS A 180 11.66 -8.49 13.58
CA HIS A 180 10.47 -7.91 12.93
C HIS A 180 10.73 -6.46 12.54
N THR A 181 10.57 -6.17 11.25
CA THR A 181 10.70 -4.82 10.69
C THR A 181 9.34 -4.38 10.14
N PRO A 182 8.49 -3.71 10.93
CA PRO A 182 7.24 -3.16 10.41
C PRO A 182 7.53 -2.04 9.41
N ASN A 183 6.88 -2.10 8.26
CA ASN A 183 7.09 -1.17 7.16
C ASN A 183 6.40 0.15 7.50
N SER A 184 7.19 1.23 7.60
CA SER A 184 6.66 2.55 7.89
C SER A 184 6.17 3.21 6.60
N LEU A 185 5.23 4.17 6.73
CA LEU A 185 4.73 4.98 5.62
C LEU A 185 5.84 5.70 4.82
N TYR A 186 7.03 5.83 5.41
CA TYR A 186 8.19 6.52 4.83
C TYR A 186 9.14 5.58 4.05
N TYR A 187 8.98 4.26 4.14
CA TYR A 187 9.81 3.28 3.43
C TYR A 187 8.99 2.27 2.61
N PRO A 188 8.09 2.72 1.70
CA PRO A 188 7.23 1.82 0.93
C PRO A 188 8.01 0.75 0.14
N GLN A 189 9.28 1.00 -0.20
CA GLN A 189 10.14 0.05 -0.90
C GLN A 189 10.51 -1.20 -0.06
N ALA A 190 10.47 -1.12 1.28
CA ALA A 190 10.96 -2.19 2.14
C ALA A 190 10.02 -3.41 2.21
N ASN A 191 8.77 -3.33 1.70
CA ASN A 191 7.89 -4.49 1.46
C ASN A 191 7.60 -4.72 -0.03
N GLY A 192 8.40 -4.13 -0.93
CA GLY A 192 8.10 -4.12 -2.36
C GLY A 192 8.11 -5.48 -3.05
N GLU A 193 8.82 -6.47 -2.50
CA GLU A 193 8.88 -7.83 -3.07
C GLU A 193 7.56 -8.57 -2.93
N VAL A 194 6.97 -8.58 -1.73
CA VAL A 194 5.66 -9.21 -1.52
C VAL A 194 4.56 -8.41 -2.23
N GLU A 195 4.63 -7.08 -2.28
CA GLU A 195 3.67 -6.25 -3.04
C GLU A 195 3.70 -6.55 -4.55
N ARG A 196 4.88 -6.79 -5.12
CA ARG A 196 5.03 -7.19 -6.53
C ARG A 196 4.38 -8.53 -6.78
N PHE A 197 4.65 -9.51 -5.94
CA PHE A 197 4.03 -10.82 -6.04
C PHE A 197 2.51 -10.75 -5.83
N ASN A 198 2.04 -9.93 -4.90
CA ASN A 198 0.61 -9.75 -4.65
C ASN A 198 -0.13 -9.22 -5.86
N ARG A 199 0.48 -8.38 -6.71
CA ARG A 199 -0.10 -8.02 -8.00
C ARG A 199 -0.26 -9.22 -8.94
N VAL A 200 0.77 -10.05 -9.06
CA VAL A 200 0.71 -11.28 -9.87
C VAL A 200 -0.39 -12.22 -9.36
N LEU A 201 -0.46 -12.43 -8.05
CA LEU A 201 -1.52 -13.22 -7.43
C LEU A 201 -2.89 -12.64 -7.75
N MET A 202 -3.09 -11.33 -7.53
CA MET A 202 -4.36 -10.64 -7.77
C MET A 202 -4.83 -10.73 -9.22
N ASP A 203 -3.91 -10.59 -10.18
CA ASP A 203 -4.22 -10.71 -11.61
C ASP A 203 -4.62 -12.16 -11.97
N PHE A 204 -4.10 -13.15 -11.24
CA PHE A 204 -4.42 -14.56 -11.45
C PHE A 204 -5.72 -15.01 -10.76
N ILE A 205 -6.15 -14.36 -9.67
CA ILE A 205 -7.36 -14.76 -8.92
C ILE A 205 -8.62 -14.94 -9.78
N PRO A 206 -8.96 -14.05 -10.74
CA PRO A 206 -10.13 -14.25 -11.59
C PRO A 206 -10.09 -15.55 -12.40
N ALA A 207 -8.91 -15.94 -12.90
CA ALA A 207 -8.71 -17.19 -13.62
C ALA A 207 -8.81 -18.39 -12.66
N ALA A 208 -8.22 -18.27 -11.47
CA ALA A 208 -8.30 -19.30 -10.42
C ALA A 208 -9.74 -19.53 -9.93
N ASP A 209 -10.57 -18.49 -9.89
CA ASP A 209 -11.99 -18.57 -9.53
C ASP A 209 -12.85 -19.26 -10.59
N ALA A 210 -12.44 -19.20 -11.86
CA ALA A 210 -13.09 -19.89 -12.96
C ALA A 210 -12.56 -21.32 -13.18
N ALA A 211 -11.49 -21.71 -12.49
CA ALA A 211 -10.85 -23.00 -12.67
C ALA A 211 -11.70 -24.15 -12.09
N PRO A 212 -11.82 -25.29 -12.80
CA PRO A 212 -12.63 -26.42 -12.36
C PRO A 212 -12.10 -27.08 -11.07
N GLU A 213 -10.79 -27.05 -10.84
CA GLU A 213 -10.15 -27.52 -9.60
C GLU A 213 -10.43 -26.60 -8.39
N GLY A 214 -10.95 -25.39 -8.63
CA GLY A 214 -11.18 -24.37 -7.62
C GLY A 214 -9.92 -23.57 -7.28
N ARG A 215 -10.13 -22.41 -6.65
CA ARG A 215 -9.07 -21.42 -6.43
C ARG A 215 -7.84 -21.95 -5.70
N GLY A 216 -8.04 -22.73 -4.63
CA GLY A 216 -6.93 -23.22 -3.80
C GLY A 216 -5.92 -24.00 -4.64
N ASP A 217 -6.39 -25.05 -5.30
CA ASP A 217 -5.56 -25.92 -6.15
C ASP A 217 -5.01 -25.18 -7.37
N ALA A 218 -5.80 -24.27 -7.97
CA ALA A 218 -5.32 -23.43 -9.07
C ALA A 218 -4.16 -22.51 -8.64
N VAL A 219 -4.20 -21.97 -7.43
CA VAL A 219 -3.12 -21.14 -6.87
C VAL A 219 -1.90 -21.97 -6.49
N GLU A 220 -2.07 -23.16 -5.91
CA GLU A 220 -0.94 -24.07 -5.65
C GLU A 220 -0.22 -24.47 -6.94
N ARG A 221 -0.98 -24.72 -8.02
CA ARG A 221 -0.43 -24.96 -9.35
C ARG A 221 0.34 -23.73 -9.86
N MET A 222 -0.23 -22.54 -9.76
CA MET A 222 0.45 -21.29 -10.13
C MET A 222 1.75 -21.08 -9.34
N LEU A 223 1.75 -21.34 -8.03
CA LEU A 223 2.94 -21.26 -7.19
C LEU A 223 4.02 -22.24 -7.64
N THR A 224 3.63 -23.46 -7.99
CA THR A 224 4.56 -24.47 -8.51
C THR A 224 5.22 -23.97 -9.79
N GLU A 225 4.46 -23.53 -10.77
CA GLU A 225 5.00 -22.98 -12.03
C GLU A 225 5.91 -21.76 -11.78
N TYR A 226 5.50 -20.86 -10.87
CA TYR A 226 6.30 -19.69 -10.51
C TYR A 226 7.65 -20.10 -9.92
N ARG A 227 7.68 -21.12 -9.05
CA ARG A 227 8.91 -21.60 -8.39
C ARG A 227 9.87 -22.25 -9.39
N TRP A 228 9.38 -22.84 -10.46
CA TRP A 228 10.20 -23.48 -11.50
C TRP A 228 10.60 -22.53 -12.65
N THR A 229 9.91 -21.41 -12.81
CA THR A 229 10.18 -20.44 -13.89
C THR A 229 11.28 -19.46 -13.49
N ALA A 230 12.18 -19.14 -14.42
CA ALA A 230 13.21 -18.13 -14.20
C ALA A 230 12.59 -16.77 -13.85
N HIS A 231 13.00 -16.18 -12.73
CA HIS A 231 12.48 -14.90 -12.30
C HIS A 231 13.20 -13.75 -13.02
N CYS A 232 12.45 -12.76 -13.50
CA CYS A 232 12.97 -11.72 -14.41
C CYS A 232 14.12 -10.86 -13.84
N VAL A 233 14.26 -10.79 -12.52
CA VAL A 233 15.34 -10.04 -11.85
C VAL A 233 16.58 -10.89 -11.62
N THR A 234 16.42 -12.18 -11.31
CA THR A 234 17.53 -13.07 -10.94
C THR A 234 18.00 -13.92 -12.11
N GLU A 235 17.20 -13.99 -13.19
CA GLU A 235 17.38 -14.86 -14.37
C GLU A 235 17.45 -16.37 -14.03
N VAL A 236 17.17 -16.71 -12.77
CA VAL A 236 17.23 -18.04 -12.18
C VAL A 236 15.91 -18.31 -11.46
N SER A 237 15.46 -19.56 -11.47
CA SER A 237 14.19 -19.94 -10.84
C SER A 237 14.28 -19.89 -9.31
N PRO A 238 13.18 -19.56 -8.61
CA PRO A 238 13.16 -19.59 -7.15
C PRO A 238 13.53 -20.95 -6.54
N CYS A 239 13.15 -22.05 -7.19
CA CYS A 239 13.50 -23.40 -6.77
C CYS A 239 15.01 -23.64 -6.78
N PHE A 240 15.69 -23.24 -7.86
CA PHE A 240 17.15 -23.36 -7.95
C PHE A 240 17.85 -22.48 -6.91
N LEU A 241 17.39 -21.23 -6.71
CA LEU A 241 17.97 -20.33 -5.69
C LEU A 241 17.78 -20.83 -4.26
N LEU A 242 16.78 -21.66 -4.00
CA LEU A 242 16.50 -22.21 -2.68
C LEU A 242 17.25 -23.54 -2.45
N HIS A 243 17.28 -24.44 -3.44
CA HIS A 243 17.72 -25.82 -3.25
C HIS A 243 19.05 -26.18 -3.95
N GLY A 244 19.54 -25.35 -4.87
CA GLY A 244 20.68 -25.68 -5.74
C GLY A 244 20.22 -26.46 -6.95
#